data_AF-A0A6A4Z6X7-F1
#
_entry.id   AF-A0A6A4Z6X7-F1
#
_cell.length_a   1.000
_cell.length_b   1.000
_cell.length_c   1.000
_cell.angle_alpha   90.00
_cell.angle_beta   90.00
_cell.angle_gamma   90.00
#
_symmetry.space_group_name_H-M   'P 1'
#
loop_
_entity.id
_entity.type
_entity.pdbx_description
1 polymer ?
#
loop_
_entity_poly.entity_id
_entity_poly.type
_entity_poly.pdbx_seq_one_letter_code
_entity_poly.pdbx_strand_id
1 'polypeptide(L)'
;MQADFNACVTWFGEDPDAAGMGPDSFFSIFLSFAQMLQAADRDNERKRIAEERRVVHTLSICIRREAETKKRMDMLASSKQQQKQQKGLEFSSLKAGDAQDIVKKIRGKRSEEKRKELADHEHMSNQNSDSFCSSSSGIDKKKTTRVPPSIPEAHGDVA
;
A
#
# COMPACT_ATOMS: atom_id res chain seq x y z
N MET A 1 46.40 -20.35 -47.28
CA MET A 1 45.63 -19.17 -46.83
C MET A 1 44.27 -19.08 -47.51
N GLN A 2 44.16 -18.83 -48.83
CA GLN A 2 42.82 -18.73 -49.46
C GLN A 2 42.03 -20.06 -49.44
N ALA A 3 42.69 -21.19 -49.69
CA ALA A 3 42.04 -22.50 -49.63
C ALA A 3 41.52 -22.83 -48.21
N ASP A 4 42.29 -22.46 -47.18
CA ASP A 4 41.91 -22.65 -45.77
C ASP A 4 40.73 -21.74 -45.40
N PHE A 5 40.72 -20.51 -45.91
CA PHE A 5 39.59 -19.58 -45.75
C PHE A 5 38.32 -20.13 -46.41
N ASN A 6 38.39 -20.55 -47.67
CA ASN A 6 37.22 -21.10 -48.37
C ASN A 6 36.68 -22.35 -47.66
N ALA A 7 37.56 -23.24 -47.19
CA ALA A 7 37.15 -24.41 -46.41
C ALA A 7 36.45 -24.02 -45.09
N CYS A 8 36.95 -22.98 -44.41
CA CYS A 8 36.33 -22.44 -43.21
C CYS A 8 34.94 -21.86 -43.50
N VAL A 9 34.82 -21.03 -44.53
CA VAL A 9 33.54 -20.42 -44.95
C VAL A 9 32.51 -21.50 -45.28
N THR A 10 32.89 -22.50 -46.08
CA THR A 10 32.01 -23.64 -46.40
C THR A 10 31.68 -24.48 -45.18
N TRP A 11 32.60 -24.66 -44.23
CA TRP A 11 32.32 -25.37 -42.97
C TRP A 11 31.25 -24.67 -42.14
N PHE A 12 31.24 -23.34 -42.14
CA PHE A 12 30.19 -22.52 -41.54
C PHE A 12 28.90 -22.43 -42.38
N GLY A 13 28.85 -23.10 -43.54
CA GLY A 13 27.68 -23.18 -44.40
C GLY A 13 27.50 -22.00 -45.36
N GLU A 14 28.49 -21.12 -45.47
CA GLU A 14 28.47 -19.96 -46.36
C GLU A 14 29.14 -20.29 -47.72
N ASP A 15 28.76 -19.54 -48.75
CA ASP A 15 29.35 -19.66 -50.09
C ASP A 15 30.62 -18.80 -50.21
N PRO A 16 31.81 -19.40 -50.39
CA PRO A 16 33.06 -18.65 -50.54
C PRO A 16 33.13 -17.82 -51.83
N ASP A 17 32.32 -18.14 -52.84
CA ASP A 17 32.30 -17.42 -54.12
C ASP A 17 31.22 -16.32 -54.17
N ALA A 18 30.44 -16.16 -53.09
CA ALA A 18 29.43 -15.11 -53.03
C ALA A 18 30.05 -13.71 -53.06
N ALA A 19 29.35 -12.78 -53.72
CA ALA A 19 29.82 -11.41 -53.87
C ALA A 19 30.01 -10.73 -52.50
N GLY A 20 31.23 -10.26 -52.23
CA GLY A 20 31.57 -9.63 -50.95
C GLY A 20 31.99 -10.58 -49.83
N MET A 21 32.08 -11.89 -50.10
CA MET A 21 32.63 -12.89 -49.16
C MET A 21 34.16 -12.86 -49.16
N GLY A 22 34.69 -11.80 -48.54
CA GLY A 22 36.11 -11.69 -48.18
C GLY A 22 36.36 -12.02 -46.72
N PRO A 23 37.62 -12.28 -46.32
CA PRO A 23 38.00 -12.52 -44.93
C PRO A 23 37.50 -11.43 -43.98
N ASP A 24 37.62 -10.16 -44.35
CA ASP A 24 37.20 -9.04 -43.50
C ASP A 24 35.69 -9.04 -43.27
N SER A 25 34.89 -9.32 -44.30
CA SER A 25 33.43 -9.39 -44.19
C SER A 25 33.02 -10.57 -43.30
N PHE A 26 33.55 -11.76 -43.59
CA PHE A 26 33.24 -12.99 -42.85
C PHE A 26 33.65 -12.90 -41.37
N PHE A 27 34.90 -12.50 -41.09
CA PHE A 27 35.40 -12.42 -39.72
C PHE A 27 34.82 -11.23 -38.93
N SER A 28 34.36 -10.16 -39.60
CA SER A 28 33.68 -9.05 -38.91
C SER A 28 32.42 -9.50 -38.17
N ILE A 29 31.72 -10.52 -38.68
CA ILE A 29 30.54 -11.11 -38.05
C ILE A 29 30.92 -11.67 -36.68
N PHE A 30 31.97 -12.49 -36.62
CA PHE A 30 32.45 -13.07 -35.36
C PHE A 30 32.97 -12.01 -34.39
N LEU A 31 33.66 -10.99 -34.90
CA LEU A 31 34.15 -9.89 -34.07
C LEU A 31 32.99 -9.11 -33.44
N SER A 32 31.98 -8.75 -34.25
CA SER A 32 30.79 -8.07 -33.76
C SER A 32 30.00 -8.92 -32.76
N PHE A 33 29.86 -10.22 -33.03
CA PHE A 33 29.22 -11.17 -32.13
C PHE A 33 29.95 -11.27 -30.80
N ALA A 34 31.28 -11.39 -30.82
CA ALA A 34 32.08 -11.44 -29.60
C ALA A 34 31.93 -10.17 -28.75
N GLN A 35 31.88 -9.00 -29.40
CA GLN A 35 31.64 -7.72 -28.70
C GLN A 35 30.24 -7.68 -28.07
N MET A 36 29.21 -8.11 -28.81
CA MET A 36 27.84 -8.19 -28.28
C MET A 36 27.73 -9.18 -27.12
N LEU A 37 28.36 -10.35 -27.22
CA LEU A 37 28.37 -11.36 -26.18
C LEU A 37 29.03 -10.84 -24.90
N GLN A 38 30.21 -10.21 -25.01
CA GLN A 38 30.89 -9.58 -23.89
C GLN A 38 30.07 -8.45 -23.25
N ALA A 39 29.35 -7.67 -24.07
CA ALA A 39 28.45 -6.64 -23.56
C ALA A 39 27.28 -7.26 -22.78
N ALA A 40 26.65 -8.29 -23.34
CA ALA A 40 25.55 -9.01 -22.72
C ALA A 40 25.96 -9.66 -21.39
N ASP A 41 27.15 -10.27 -21.32
CA ASP A 41 27.67 -10.87 -20.09
C ASP A 41 27.87 -9.83 -18.98
N ARG A 42 28.46 -8.67 -19.30
CA ARG A 42 28.61 -7.56 -18.35
C ARG A 42 27.26 -7.04 -17.87
N ASP A 43 26.29 -6.93 -18.76
CA ASP A 43 24.95 -6.46 -18.40
C ASP A 43 24.17 -7.48 -17.57
N ASN A 44 24.35 -8.78 -17.82
CA ASN A 44 23.78 -9.84 -17.00
C ASN A 44 24.36 -9.82 -15.58
N GLU A 45 25.67 -9.66 -15.44
CA GLU A 45 26.30 -9.56 -14.11
C GLU A 45 25.84 -8.30 -13.36
N ARG A 46 25.71 -7.17 -14.05
CA ARG A 46 25.13 -5.94 -13.45
C ARG A 46 23.70 -6.16 -12.98
N LYS A 47 22.86 -6.82 -13.79
CA LYS A 47 21.48 -7.14 -13.42
C LYS A 47 21.43 -8.08 -12.22
N ARG A 48 22.32 -9.09 -12.16
CA ARG A 48 22.45 -10.00 -11.01
C ARG A 48 22.72 -9.24 -9.72
N ILE A 49 23.71 -8.34 -9.74
CA ILE A 49 24.10 -7.53 -8.58
C ILE A 49 22.96 -6.57 -8.17
N ALA A 50 22.30 -5.94 -9.15
CA ALA A 50 21.18 -5.03 -8.89
C ALA A 50 20.00 -5.76 -8.24
N GLU A 51 19.66 -6.96 -8.73
CA GLU A 51 18.59 -7.77 -8.18
C GLU A 51 18.93 -8.28 -6.78
N GLU A 52 20.16 -8.75 -6.55
CA GLU A 52 20.62 -9.16 -5.21
C GLU A 52 20.48 -8.00 -4.20
N ARG A 53 20.94 -6.80 -4.59
CA ARG A 53 20.79 -5.59 -3.76
C ARG A 53 19.33 -5.24 -3.50
N ARG A 54 18.47 -5.35 -4.51
CA ARG A 54 17.03 -5.08 -4.40
C ARG A 54 16.37 -6.06 -3.43
N VAL A 55 16.69 -7.34 -3.53
CA VAL A 55 16.17 -8.41 -2.66
C VAL A 55 16.62 -8.17 -1.21
N VAL A 56 17.91 -7.96 -0.98
CA VAL A 56 18.45 -7.68 0.36
C VAL A 56 17.80 -6.43 0.98
N HIS A 57 17.66 -5.37 0.20
CA HIS A 57 17.01 -4.14 0.65
C HIS A 57 15.54 -4.38 1.03
N THR A 58 14.80 -5.12 0.19
CA THR A 58 13.40 -5.46 0.42
C THR A 58 13.24 -6.29 1.68
N LEU A 59 14.07 -7.33 1.85
CA LEU A 59 14.07 -8.19 3.02
C LEU A 59 14.35 -7.39 4.31
N SER A 60 15.32 -6.48 4.26
CA SER A 60 15.63 -5.57 5.38
C SER A 60 14.44 -4.67 5.76
N ILE A 61 13.69 -4.16 4.79
CA ILE A 61 12.47 -3.38 5.05
C ILE A 61 11.41 -4.26 5.71
N CYS A 62 11.17 -5.46 5.18
CA CYS A 62 10.19 -6.39 5.72
C CYS A 62 10.49 -6.74 7.18
N ILE A 63 11.74 -7.10 7.49
CA ILE A 63 12.18 -7.42 8.85
C ILE A 63 11.92 -6.24 9.80
N ARG A 64 12.24 -5.01 9.38
CA ARG A 64 11.99 -3.81 10.20
C ARG A 64 10.49 -3.59 10.45
N ARG A 65 9.65 -3.75 9.43
CA ARG A 65 8.19 -3.61 9.55
C ARG A 65 7.57 -4.70 10.42
N GLU A 66 8.03 -5.95 10.30
CA GLU A 66 7.59 -7.06 11.14
C GLU A 66 7.96 -6.83 12.60
N ALA A 67 9.19 -6.39 12.88
CA ALA A 67 9.64 -6.06 14.23
C ALA A 67 8.82 -4.92 14.85
N GLU A 68 8.53 -3.87 14.07
CA GLU A 68 7.69 -2.75 14.53
C GLU A 68 6.24 -3.20 14.81
N THR A 69 5.67 -4.02 13.93
CA THR A 69 4.32 -4.55 14.08
C THR A 69 4.22 -5.45 15.30
N LYS A 70 5.21 -6.33 15.51
CA LYS A 70 5.32 -7.19 16.69
C LYS A 70 5.38 -6.35 17.97
N LYS A 71 6.24 -5.33 18.02
CA LYS A 71 6.32 -4.41 19.15
C LYS A 71 4.98 -3.75 19.47
N ARG A 72 4.23 -3.29 18.45
CA ARG A 72 2.90 -2.70 18.63
C ARG A 72 1.89 -3.73 19.16
N MET A 73 1.92 -4.96 18.66
CA MET A 73 1.05 -6.04 19.14
C MET A 73 1.33 -6.40 20.61
N ASP A 74 2.60 -6.49 21.00
CA ASP A 74 3.00 -6.80 22.38
C ASP A 74 2.54 -5.70 23.37
N MET A 75 2.63 -4.42 22.97
CA MET A 75 2.09 -3.30 23.76
C MET A 75 0.56 -3.36 23.90
N LEU A 76 -0.16 -3.74 22.84
CA LEU A 76 -1.62 -3.91 22.91
C LEU A 76 -2.02 -5.12 23.77
N ALA A 77 -1.26 -6.22 23.72
CA ALA A 77 -1.51 -7.42 24.53
C ALA A 77 -1.30 -7.14 26.02
N SER A 78 -0.20 -6.47 26.38
CA SER A 78 0.09 -6.04 27.75
C SER A 78 -0.93 -5.00 28.25
N SER A 79 -1.34 -4.05 27.42
CA SER A 79 -2.41 -3.10 27.75
C SER A 79 -3.76 -3.79 28.01
N LYS A 80 -4.12 -4.81 27.20
CA LYS A 80 -5.32 -5.63 27.43
C LYS A 80 -5.24 -6.43 28.72
N GLN A 81 -4.08 -6.98 29.06
CA GLN A 81 -3.89 -7.68 30.34
C GLN A 81 -4.00 -6.72 31.54
N GLN A 82 -3.40 -5.53 31.45
CA GLN A 82 -3.53 -4.50 32.48
C GLN A 82 -4.97 -4.02 32.64
N GLN A 83 -5.71 -3.80 31.54
CA GLN A 83 -7.14 -3.48 31.59
C GLN A 83 -7.98 -4.63 32.17
N LYS A 84 -7.65 -5.90 31.91
CA LYS A 84 -8.34 -7.03 32.54
C LYS A 84 -8.09 -7.10 34.05
N GLN A 85 -6.88 -6.81 34.50
CA GLN A 85 -6.57 -6.75 35.93
C GLN A 85 -7.28 -5.56 36.60
N GLN A 86 -7.25 -4.37 35.99
CA GLN A 86 -7.98 -3.19 36.51
C GLN A 86 -9.50 -3.37 36.48
N LYS A 87 -10.08 -3.88 35.38
CA LYS A 87 -11.53 -4.14 35.31
C LYS A 87 -11.96 -5.29 36.23
N GLY A 88 -11.12 -6.31 36.44
CA GLY A 88 -11.39 -7.38 37.40
C GLY A 88 -11.43 -6.90 38.85
N LEU A 89 -10.58 -5.92 39.19
CA LEU A 89 -10.57 -5.24 40.48
C LEU A 89 -11.78 -4.29 40.64
N GLU A 90 -12.12 -3.50 39.61
CA GLU A 90 -13.25 -2.57 39.63
C GLU A 90 -14.62 -3.28 39.65
N PHE A 91 -14.78 -4.38 38.91
CA PHE A 91 -16.04 -5.14 38.91
C PHE A 91 -16.26 -5.94 40.21
N SER A 92 -15.18 -6.32 40.89
CA SER A 92 -15.24 -6.98 42.20
C SER A 92 -15.42 -5.99 43.37
N SER A 93 -15.28 -4.69 43.12
CA SER A 93 -15.47 -3.63 44.12
C SER A 93 -16.89 -3.05 44.14
N LEU A 94 -17.77 -3.43 43.21
CA LEU A 94 -19.16 -2.99 43.20
C LEU A 94 -19.96 -3.82 44.21
N LYS A 95 -20.35 -3.20 45.33
CA LYS A 95 -21.23 -3.84 46.31
C LYS A 95 -22.67 -3.85 45.79
N ALA A 96 -23.46 -4.83 46.23
CA ALA A 96 -24.88 -4.88 45.94
C ALA A 96 -25.56 -3.57 46.40
N GLY A 97 -26.00 -2.75 45.45
CA GLY A 97 -26.52 -1.40 45.70
C GLY A 97 -25.92 -0.33 44.79
N ASP A 98 -24.65 -0.47 44.41
CA ASP A 98 -23.93 0.55 43.63
C ASP A 98 -24.54 0.77 42.24
N ALA A 99 -25.04 -0.30 41.61
CA ALA A 99 -25.74 -0.21 40.33
C ALA A 99 -27.03 0.64 40.43
N GLN A 100 -27.77 0.53 41.54
CA GLN A 100 -28.98 1.32 41.76
C GLN A 100 -28.66 2.79 42.04
N ASP A 101 -27.58 3.06 42.77
CA ASP A 101 -27.16 4.42 43.07
C ASP A 101 -26.59 5.14 41.83
N ILE A 102 -25.88 4.42 40.97
CA ILE A 102 -25.44 4.95 39.66
C ILE A 102 -26.65 5.30 38.80
N VAL A 103 -27.66 4.43 38.72
CA VAL A 103 -28.89 4.69 37.95
C VAL A 103 -29.66 5.88 38.53
N LYS A 104 -29.79 5.97 39.87
CA LYS A 104 -30.41 7.13 40.53
C LYS A 104 -29.64 8.42 40.24
N LYS A 105 -28.30 8.40 40.28
CA LYS A 105 -27.45 9.57 40.01
C LYS A 105 -27.57 10.04 38.56
N ILE A 106 -27.61 9.12 37.60
CA ILE A 106 -27.83 9.44 36.17
C ILE A 106 -29.24 10.02 35.96
N ARG A 107 -30.26 9.42 36.57
CA ARG A 107 -31.65 9.91 36.48
C ARG A 107 -31.82 11.28 37.13
N GLY A 108 -31.15 11.52 38.26
CA GLY A 108 -31.12 12.81 38.95
C GLY A 108 -30.48 13.90 38.11
N LYS A 109 -29.29 13.64 37.54
CA LYS A 109 -28.59 14.61 36.67
C LYS A 109 -29.41 15.01 35.45
N ARG A 110 -30.05 14.06 34.78
CA ARG A 110 -30.89 14.34 33.62
C ARG A 110 -32.15 15.14 33.97
N SER A 111 -32.64 15.03 35.20
CA SER A 111 -33.78 15.80 35.70
C SER A 111 -33.38 17.23 36.08
N GLU A 112 -32.19 17.40 36.65
CA GLU A 112 -31.60 18.72 36.94
C GLU A 112 -31.28 19.49 35.65
N GLU A 113 -30.70 18.82 34.66
CA GLU A 113 -30.42 19.39 33.34
C GLU A 113 -31.71 19.81 32.63
N LYS A 114 -32.75 18.97 32.63
CA LYS A 114 -34.08 19.33 32.11
C LYS A 114 -34.73 20.50 32.86
N ARG A 115 -34.52 20.61 34.18
CA ARG A 115 -35.01 21.74 34.98
C ARG A 115 -34.26 23.04 34.64
N LYS A 116 -32.96 22.95 34.39
CA LYS A 116 -32.13 24.09 33.98
C LYS A 116 -32.48 24.55 32.56
N GLU A 117 -32.70 23.63 31.61
CA GLU A 117 -33.19 23.96 30.27
C GLU A 117 -34.56 24.66 30.30
N LEU A 118 -35.47 24.22 31.18
CA LEU A 118 -36.78 24.88 31.35
C LEU A 118 -36.67 26.26 32.00
N ALA A 119 -35.77 26.45 32.95
CA ALA A 119 -35.49 27.76 33.56
C ALA A 119 -34.84 28.72 32.55
N ASP A 120 -33.87 28.24 31.76
CA ASP A 120 -33.23 29.02 30.70
C ASP A 120 -34.22 29.38 29.57
N HIS A 121 -35.24 28.53 29.33
CA HIS A 121 -36.32 28.79 28.36
C HIS A 121 -37.40 29.78 28.88
N GLU A 122 -37.56 29.98 30.19
CA GLU A 122 -38.37 31.08 30.74
C GLU A 122 -37.69 32.44 30.57
N HIS A 123 -36.35 32.49 30.60
CA HIS A 123 -35.61 33.74 30.41
C HIS A 123 -35.54 34.22 28.95
N MET A 124 -35.81 33.34 27.97
CA MET A 124 -35.78 33.67 26.54
C MET A 124 -37.18 33.84 25.91
N SER A 125 -38.27 33.46 26.59
CA SER A 125 -39.63 33.59 26.05
C SER A 125 -40.23 34.99 26.17
N ASN A 126 -39.59 35.89 26.94
CA ASN A 126 -40.10 37.25 27.18
C ASN A 126 -39.44 38.34 26.30
N GLN A 127 -38.69 37.96 25.25
CA GLN A 127 -38.03 38.89 24.33
C GLN A 127 -38.22 38.62 22.83
N ASN A 128 -39.20 37.81 22.42
CA ASN A 128 -39.40 37.56 20.98
C ASN A 128 -40.87 37.44 20.59
N SER A 129 -41.63 38.52 20.80
CA SER A 129 -42.71 38.83 19.86
C SER A 129 -42.09 39.44 18.61
N ASP A 130 -42.49 38.92 17.46
CA ASP A 130 -42.19 39.38 16.10
C ASP A 130 -40.95 38.78 15.42
N SER A 131 -41.18 37.74 14.63
CA SER A 131 -40.97 37.83 13.18
C SER A 131 -41.14 36.47 12.50
N PHE A 132 -41.99 36.46 11.48
CA PHE A 132 -42.41 35.32 10.68
C PHE A 132 -41.30 34.71 9.79
N CYS A 133 -41.35 33.38 9.70
CA CYS A 133 -41.33 32.54 8.47
C CYS A 133 -40.19 32.67 7.44
N SER A 134 -39.32 31.64 7.33
CA SER A 134 -39.38 30.64 6.23
C SER A 134 -38.16 29.70 6.19
N SER A 135 -38.44 28.48 5.75
CA SER A 135 -37.68 27.23 5.88
C SER A 135 -36.66 26.93 4.76
N SER A 136 -35.90 25.83 4.98
CA SER A 136 -35.32 24.90 3.97
C SER A 136 -34.02 25.38 3.28
N SER A 137 -32.93 24.63 3.05
CA SER A 137 -32.58 23.19 3.00
C SER A 137 -31.04 23.11 2.97
N GLY A 138 -30.38 22.13 3.58
CA GLY A 138 -29.92 20.92 2.88
C GLY A 138 -28.44 21.02 2.42
N ILE A 139 -27.54 20.30 3.12
CA ILE A 139 -26.08 20.28 2.91
C ILE A 139 -25.71 19.23 1.85
N ASP A 140 -25.01 19.64 0.78
CA ASP A 140 -24.41 18.73 -0.21
C ASP A 140 -22.93 18.44 0.09
N LYS A 141 -22.62 17.15 0.25
CA LYS A 141 -21.27 16.59 0.46
C LYS A 141 -20.60 16.30 -0.89
N LYS A 142 -19.47 16.94 -1.18
CA LYS A 142 -18.58 16.54 -2.29
C LYS A 142 -17.84 15.24 -1.95
N LYS A 143 -18.22 14.14 -2.61
CA LYS A 143 -17.50 12.85 -2.64
C LYS A 143 -16.79 12.72 -3.98
N THR A 144 -15.47 12.93 -4.00
CA THR A 144 -14.60 12.61 -5.15
C THR A 144 -14.34 11.11 -5.17
N THR A 145 -14.96 10.39 -6.11
CA THR A 145 -14.65 9.00 -6.43
C THR A 145 -13.55 8.99 -7.50
N ARG A 146 -12.34 8.51 -7.16
CA ARG A 146 -11.27 8.24 -8.13
C ARG A 146 -11.56 6.91 -8.84
N VAL A 147 -11.56 6.92 -10.17
CA VAL A 147 -11.64 5.75 -11.06
C VAL A 147 -10.26 5.07 -11.13
N PRO A 148 -10.14 3.73 -11.08
CA PRO A 148 -8.89 3.01 -11.28
C PRO A 148 -8.55 2.81 -12.78
N PRO A 149 -7.26 2.70 -13.16
CA PRO A 149 -6.87 2.53 -14.57
C PRO A 149 -7.05 1.08 -15.05
N SER A 150 -7.60 0.94 -16.26
CA SER A 150 -7.84 -0.33 -16.97
C SER A 150 -6.56 -0.90 -17.57
N ILE A 151 -6.38 -2.22 -17.43
CA ILE A 151 -5.32 -3.04 -18.06
C ILE A 151 -5.75 -3.34 -19.52
N PRO A 152 -4.88 -3.25 -20.54
CA PRO A 152 -5.21 -3.72 -21.87
C PRO A 152 -5.01 -5.25 -21.99
N GLU A 153 -6.10 -5.95 -22.30
CA GLU A 153 -6.10 -7.36 -22.72
C GLU A 153 -5.52 -7.48 -24.14
N ALA A 154 -4.54 -8.38 -24.32
CA ALA A 154 -4.06 -8.79 -25.62
C ALA A 154 -4.95 -9.94 -26.12
N HIS A 155 -5.82 -9.64 -27.10
CA HIS A 155 -6.48 -10.65 -27.90
C HIS A 155 -5.43 -11.30 -28.82
N GLY A 156 -5.25 -12.61 -28.67
CA GLY A 156 -4.70 -13.44 -29.72
C GLY A 156 -5.72 -13.57 -30.84
N ASP A 157 -5.25 -13.47 -32.07
CA ASP A 157 -5.99 -14.00 -33.21
C ASP A 157 -5.05 -14.83 -34.08
N VAL A 158 -5.56 -16.02 -34.38
CA VAL A 158 -4.97 -17.07 -35.21
C VAL A 158 -5.57 -16.90 -36.60
N ALA A 159 -4.74 -16.69 -37.61
CA ALA A 159 -4.97 -17.12 -38.99
C ALA A 159 -3.64 -17.11 -39.75
#